data_AF-A0AAN6YMY0-F1
#
_entry.id   AF-A0AAN6YMY0-F1
#
_cell.length_a   1.000
_cell.length_b   1.000
_cell.length_c   1.000
_cell.angle_alpha   90.00
_cell.angle_beta   90.00
_cell.angle_gamma   90.00
#
_symmetry.space_group_name_H-M   'P 1'
#
loop_
_entity.id
_entity.type
_entity.pdbx_description
1 polymer ?
#
loop_
_entity_poly.entity_id
_entity_poly.type
_entity_poly.pdbx_seq_one_letter_code
_entity_poly.pdbx_strand_id
1 'polypeptide(L)'
;MMFSNLPPWHPSDHPAPRAKAKEITRENVLEHLNSTHAWNSHYYINGDFVIVDLRPAEKIFQRGRIDLSEVVPASPRLYDSMPQFYAWLKGRGFKTVIFYTGSSGLKAKIVAGWLADIIIEDNNTVMESCVMIGGIHGWVAAGGKYMDWMIEFDERFWEKQPEPEPEPEPEAKEDGGRGKRKCQCICM
;
A
#
# COMPACT_ATOMS: atom_id res chain seq x y z
N MET A 1 -24.55 8.32 -5.78
CA MET A 1 -24.57 6.87 -5.46
C MET A 1 -23.44 6.62 -4.47
N MET A 2 -23.75 6.13 -3.27
CA MET A 2 -22.77 5.92 -2.20
C MET A 2 -22.02 4.61 -2.46
N PHE A 3 -20.77 4.68 -2.93
CA PHE A 3 -19.86 3.55 -2.93
C PHE A 3 -19.12 3.48 -1.60
N SER A 4 -19.76 2.95 -0.55
CA SER A 4 -19.05 2.63 0.68
C SER A 4 -19.92 1.79 1.59
N ASN A 5 -19.73 0.47 1.54
CA ASN A 5 -19.83 -0.48 2.66
C ASN A 5 -19.57 -1.91 2.15
N LEU A 6 -18.46 -2.11 1.43
CA LEU A 6 -17.88 -3.46 1.38
C LEU A 6 -17.21 -3.69 2.75
N PRO A 7 -17.43 -4.85 3.39
CA PRO A 7 -16.77 -5.15 4.66
C PRO A 7 -15.25 -5.01 4.50
N PRO A 8 -14.54 -4.55 5.55
CA PRO A 8 -13.08 -4.52 5.52
C PRO A 8 -12.58 -5.91 5.13
N TRP A 9 -11.75 -5.98 4.08
CA TRP A 9 -11.10 -7.22 3.70
C TRP A 9 -10.41 -7.86 4.92
N HIS A 10 -10.70 -9.14 5.19
CA HIS A 10 -9.97 -9.94 6.15
C HIS A 10 -9.22 -11.07 5.43
N PRO A 11 -7.89 -11.21 5.65
CA PRO A 11 -7.08 -12.30 5.08
C PRO A 11 -7.64 -13.70 5.32
N SER A 12 -8.42 -13.87 6.40
CA SER A 12 -8.94 -15.15 6.88
C SER A 12 -10.10 -15.70 6.07
N ASP A 13 -10.76 -14.88 5.25
CA ASP A 13 -11.95 -15.29 4.49
C ASP A 13 -11.59 -16.18 3.28
N HIS A 14 -10.30 -16.25 2.95
CA HIS A 14 -9.74 -17.02 1.85
C HIS A 14 -8.50 -17.80 2.35
N PRO A 15 -8.11 -18.90 1.70
CA PRO A 15 -6.93 -19.64 2.10
C PRO A 15 -5.68 -18.76 2.00
N ALA A 16 -4.78 -18.91 2.96
CA ALA A 16 -3.45 -18.33 2.86
C ALA A 16 -2.72 -18.92 1.63
N PRO A 17 -1.96 -18.12 0.88
CA PRO A 17 -1.17 -18.65 -0.22
C PRO A 17 -0.15 -19.67 0.28
N ARG A 18 0.09 -20.72 -0.49
CA ARG A 18 1.10 -21.75 -0.17
C ARG A 18 2.48 -21.27 -0.59
N ALA A 19 2.55 -20.58 -1.73
CA ALA A 19 3.75 -19.96 -2.23
C ALA A 19 4.04 -18.63 -1.54
N LYS A 20 5.32 -18.37 -1.29
CA LYS A 20 5.80 -17.05 -0.89
C LYS A 20 6.05 -16.23 -2.16
N ALA A 21 5.41 -15.07 -2.25
CA ALA A 21 5.69 -14.11 -3.30
C ALA A 21 7.16 -13.69 -3.29
N LYS A 22 7.74 -13.48 -4.48
CA LYS A 22 9.06 -12.88 -4.60
C LYS A 22 9.00 -11.41 -4.16
N GLU A 23 10.08 -10.92 -3.59
CA GLU A 23 10.19 -9.50 -3.24
C GLU A 23 11.06 -8.80 -4.30
N ILE A 24 10.66 -7.60 -4.71
CA ILE A 24 11.39 -6.77 -5.67
C ILE A 24 11.61 -5.39 -5.07
N THR A 25 12.78 -4.81 -5.32
CA THR A 25 13.13 -3.48 -4.81
C THR A 25 12.55 -2.39 -5.71
N ARG A 26 12.33 -1.19 -5.16
CA ARG A 26 11.92 -0.03 -5.97
C ARG A 26 12.96 0.31 -7.05
N GLU A 27 14.25 0.04 -6.80
CA GLU A 27 15.33 0.21 -7.76
C GLU A 27 15.13 -0.68 -8.99
N ASN A 28 14.79 -1.96 -8.79
CA ASN A 28 14.50 -2.86 -9.90
C ASN A 28 13.20 -2.50 -10.64
N VAL A 29 12.17 -2.05 -9.92
CA VAL A 29 10.95 -1.53 -10.56
C VAL A 29 11.26 -0.31 -11.42
N LEU A 30 12.12 0.59 -10.96
CA LEU A 30 12.55 1.74 -11.75
C LEU A 30 13.37 1.34 -12.99
N GLU A 31 14.18 0.29 -12.91
CA GLU A 31 14.89 -0.27 -14.07
C GLU A 31 13.91 -0.77 -15.14
N HIS A 32 12.84 -1.46 -14.74
CA HIS A 32 11.75 -1.88 -15.63
C HIS A 32 11.04 -0.69 -16.30
N LEU A 33 10.77 0.37 -15.54
CA LEU A 33 10.15 1.59 -16.07
C LEU A 33 11.07 2.30 -17.09
N ASN A 34 12.35 2.46 -16.75
CA ASN A 34 13.32 3.13 -17.63
C ASN A 34 13.60 2.34 -18.91
N SER A 35 13.62 1.00 -18.85
CA SER A 35 13.78 0.19 -20.06
C SER A 35 12.57 0.30 -21.01
N THR A 36 11.39 0.62 -20.47
CA THR A 36 10.18 0.89 -21.25
C THR A 36 10.21 2.28 -21.88
N HIS A 37 10.65 3.31 -21.14
CA HIS A 37 10.73 4.69 -21.65
C HIS A 37 11.76 4.87 -22.77
N ALA A 38 12.78 4.02 -22.83
CA ALA A 38 13.76 4.02 -23.93
C ALA A 38 13.15 3.59 -25.28
N TRP A 39 11.99 2.93 -25.26
CA TRP A 39 11.27 2.47 -26.45
C TRP A 39 10.05 3.35 -26.70
N ASN A 40 10.13 4.26 -27.68
CA ASN A 40 9.02 5.09 -28.19
C ASN A 40 7.91 4.26 -28.87
N SER A 41 7.28 3.29 -28.20
CA SER A 41 6.23 2.50 -28.84
C SER A 41 5.36 1.74 -27.85
N HIS A 42 4.05 1.97 -27.98
CA HIS A 42 2.96 1.04 -27.67
C HIS A 42 3.22 0.12 -26.45
N TYR A 43 2.92 0.70 -25.29
CA TYR A 43 2.28 0.01 -24.17
C TYR A 43 1.71 -1.35 -24.61
N TYR A 44 2.17 -2.43 -23.99
CA TYR A 44 1.72 -3.81 -24.18
C TYR A 44 2.33 -4.65 -25.33
N ILE A 45 3.11 -4.14 -26.29
CA ILE A 45 3.49 -4.99 -27.46
C ILE A 45 4.66 -5.95 -27.20
N ASN A 46 5.45 -5.76 -26.13
CA ASN A 46 6.48 -6.72 -25.70
C ASN A 46 6.53 -6.85 -24.16
N GLY A 47 5.37 -6.74 -23.50
CA GLY A 47 5.26 -6.52 -22.05
C GLY A 47 6.01 -7.54 -21.20
N ASP A 48 7.24 -7.22 -20.81
CA ASP A 48 8.02 -8.05 -19.90
C ASP A 48 7.46 -7.98 -18.46
N PHE A 49 6.79 -6.88 -18.11
CA PHE A 49 6.24 -6.69 -16.77
C PHE A 49 4.92 -5.91 -16.76
N VAL A 50 4.20 -6.01 -15.65
CA VAL A 50 3.05 -5.17 -15.29
C VAL A 50 3.16 -4.76 -13.82
N ILE A 51 2.82 -3.51 -13.51
CA ILE A 51 2.73 -3.02 -12.14
C ILE A 51 1.25 -2.98 -11.75
N VAL A 52 0.91 -3.46 -10.55
CA VAL A 52 -0.47 -3.55 -10.07
C VAL A 52 -0.61 -2.82 -8.75
N ASP A 53 -1.42 -1.75 -8.76
CA ASP A 53 -1.78 -0.99 -7.57
C ASP A 53 -2.99 -1.63 -6.90
N LEU A 54 -2.78 -2.20 -5.72
CA LEU A 54 -3.82 -2.86 -4.93
C LEU A 54 -4.55 -1.90 -3.98
N ARG A 55 -4.22 -0.61 -3.99
CA ARG A 55 -4.91 0.37 -3.16
C ARG A 55 -6.35 0.57 -3.64
N PRO A 56 -7.28 0.85 -2.71
CA PRO A 56 -8.60 1.32 -3.07
C PRO A 56 -8.54 2.58 -3.95
N ALA A 57 -9.45 2.71 -4.92
CA ALA A 57 -9.48 3.80 -5.89
C ALA A 57 -9.57 5.19 -5.21
N GLU A 58 -10.30 5.30 -4.10
CA GLU A 58 -10.41 6.52 -3.31
C GLU A 58 -9.08 6.95 -2.67
N LYS A 59 -8.15 6.02 -2.46
CA LYS A 59 -6.80 6.31 -1.95
C LYS A 59 -5.79 6.62 -3.04
N ILE A 60 -6.15 6.40 -4.30
CA ILE A 60 -5.31 6.73 -5.46
C ILE A 60 -5.58 8.18 -5.86
N PHE A 61 -6.85 8.59 -5.83
CA PHE A 61 -7.23 9.98 -6.07
C PHE A 61 -6.43 10.91 -5.15
N GLN A 62 -5.79 11.94 -5.74
CA GLN A 62 -4.93 12.96 -5.10
C GLN A 62 -3.58 12.45 -4.57
N ARG A 63 -3.49 11.22 -4.08
CA ARG A 63 -2.20 10.66 -3.62
C ARG A 63 -1.32 10.17 -4.78
N GLY A 64 -1.87 10.07 -5.98
CA GLY A 64 -1.17 9.61 -7.17
C GLY A 64 -0.82 8.12 -7.13
N ARG A 65 -0.37 7.61 -8.27
CA ARG A 65 0.08 6.23 -8.49
C ARG A 65 1.34 6.21 -9.34
N ILE A 66 2.08 5.10 -9.29
CA ILE A 66 3.20 4.88 -10.19
C ILE A 66 2.62 4.78 -11.61
N ASP A 67 3.21 5.50 -12.55
CA ASP A 67 2.84 5.44 -13.96
C ASP A 67 2.97 4.00 -14.48
N LEU A 68 2.22 3.66 -15.52
CA LEU A 68 2.14 2.31 -16.06
C LEU A 68 1.52 1.25 -15.12
N SER A 69 1.01 1.63 -13.95
CA SER A 69 0.27 0.71 -13.08
C SER A 69 -1.12 0.38 -13.63
N GLU A 70 -1.62 -0.81 -13.33
CA GLU A 70 -3.02 -1.18 -13.43
C GLU A 70 -3.64 -1.12 -12.03
N VAL A 71 -4.82 -0.50 -11.90
CA VAL A 71 -5.50 -0.35 -10.61
C VAL A 71 -6.43 -1.54 -10.39
N VAL A 72 -6.06 -2.42 -9.46
CA VAL A 72 -6.85 -3.62 -9.12
C VAL A 72 -6.99 -3.67 -7.60
N PRO A 73 -7.99 -2.98 -7.01
CA PRO A 73 -8.13 -2.90 -5.57
C PRO A 73 -8.18 -4.27 -4.92
N ALA A 74 -7.39 -4.48 -3.87
CA ALA A 74 -7.47 -5.71 -3.09
C ALA A 74 -8.88 -5.83 -2.48
N SER A 75 -9.64 -6.79 -2.97
CA SER A 75 -11.01 -7.08 -2.54
C SER A 75 -11.20 -8.60 -2.41
N PRO A 76 -12.19 -9.07 -1.65
CA PRO A 76 -12.49 -10.52 -1.56
C PRO A 76 -12.72 -11.17 -2.93
N ARG A 77 -13.40 -10.45 -3.84
CA ARG A 77 -13.64 -10.92 -5.21
C ARG A 77 -12.36 -11.12 -6.03
N LEU A 78 -11.26 -10.47 -5.66
CA LEU A 78 -9.99 -10.61 -6.36
C LEU A 78 -9.49 -12.06 -6.28
N TYR A 79 -9.65 -12.73 -5.14
CA TYR A 79 -9.29 -14.14 -4.98
C TYR A 79 -10.06 -15.02 -5.97
N ASP A 80 -11.39 -14.90 -6.01
CA ASP A 80 -12.24 -15.69 -6.91
C ASP A 80 -11.93 -15.43 -8.38
N SER A 81 -11.56 -14.19 -8.71
CA SER A 81 -11.20 -13.78 -10.08
C SER A 81 -9.74 -14.06 -10.47
N MET A 82 -8.91 -14.55 -9.54
CA MET A 82 -7.47 -14.71 -9.74
C MET A 82 -7.13 -15.62 -10.94
N PRO A 83 -7.85 -16.73 -11.21
CA PRO A 83 -7.62 -17.53 -12.42
C PRO A 83 -7.87 -16.75 -13.72
N GLN A 84 -8.89 -15.90 -13.78
CA GLN A 84 -9.14 -15.05 -14.95
C GLN A 84 -8.09 -13.95 -15.08
N PHE A 85 -7.65 -13.38 -13.96
CA PHE A 85 -6.55 -12.42 -13.94
C PHE A 85 -5.25 -13.05 -14.46
N TYR A 86 -4.92 -14.26 -14.01
CA TYR A 86 -3.79 -15.03 -14.53
C TYR A 86 -3.89 -15.30 -16.03
N ALA A 87 -5.06 -15.72 -16.54
CA ALA A 87 -5.26 -15.94 -17.97
C ALA A 87 -5.07 -14.65 -18.79
N TRP A 88 -5.54 -13.51 -18.27
CA TRP A 88 -5.33 -12.19 -18.88
C TRP A 88 -3.84 -11.81 -18.92
N LEU A 89 -3.11 -12.08 -17.85
CA LEU A 89 -1.67 -11.83 -17.75
C LEU A 89 -0.89 -12.70 -18.75
N LYS A 90 -1.19 -13.99 -18.78
CA LYS A 90 -0.56 -14.99 -19.67
C LYS A 90 -0.83 -14.68 -21.14
N GLY A 91 -2.07 -14.32 -21.49
CA GLY A 91 -2.45 -13.95 -22.85
C GLY A 91 -1.77 -12.68 -23.38
N ARG A 92 -1.29 -11.81 -22.48
CA ARG A 92 -0.50 -10.61 -22.82
C ARG A 92 1.01 -10.85 -22.80
N GLY A 93 1.46 -12.04 -22.41
CA GLY A 93 2.87 -12.39 -22.38
C GLY A 93 3.67 -11.76 -21.24
N PHE A 94 3.01 -11.27 -20.17
CA PHE A 94 3.73 -10.71 -19.02
C PHE A 94 4.61 -11.75 -18.34
N LYS A 95 5.87 -11.39 -18.07
CA LYS A 95 6.85 -12.24 -17.38
C LYS A 95 7.00 -11.87 -15.92
N THR A 96 6.75 -10.62 -15.54
CA THR A 96 6.87 -10.16 -14.16
C THR A 96 5.65 -9.35 -13.74
N VAL A 97 4.95 -9.79 -12.70
CA VAL A 97 3.77 -9.12 -12.15
C VAL A 97 4.15 -8.51 -10.81
N ILE A 98 4.10 -7.19 -10.71
CA ILE A 98 4.64 -6.44 -9.58
C ILE A 98 3.50 -5.79 -8.80
N PHE A 99 3.16 -6.33 -7.64
CA PHE A 99 2.12 -5.79 -6.78
C PHE A 99 2.69 -4.76 -5.79
N TYR A 100 1.95 -3.68 -5.56
CA TYR A 100 2.20 -2.79 -4.43
C TYR A 100 0.91 -2.33 -3.74
N THR A 101 1.08 -1.86 -2.51
CA THR A 101 0.06 -1.13 -1.72
C THR A 101 0.73 0.12 -1.12
N GLY A 102 0.09 0.78 -0.16
CA GLY A 102 0.66 1.90 0.61
C GLY A 102 2.11 1.66 1.04
N SER A 103 2.36 0.72 1.95
CA SER A 103 3.70 0.47 2.51
C SER A 103 4.29 -0.91 2.17
N SER A 104 3.78 -1.59 1.12
CA SER A 104 4.05 -3.01 0.75
C SER A 104 3.47 -4.08 1.71
N GLY A 105 2.36 -3.74 2.36
CA GLY A 105 1.76 -4.51 3.45
C GLY A 105 1.34 -5.94 3.11
N LEU A 106 0.91 -6.65 4.16
CA LEU A 106 0.45 -8.04 4.15
C LEU A 106 -0.51 -8.39 2.98
N LYS A 107 -1.37 -7.44 2.58
CA LYS A 107 -2.26 -7.56 1.42
C LYS A 107 -1.54 -7.88 0.11
N ALA A 108 -0.48 -7.15 -0.21
CA ALA A 108 0.28 -7.38 -1.43
C ALA A 108 0.96 -8.75 -1.41
N LYS A 109 1.49 -9.16 -0.26
CA LYS A 109 2.10 -10.48 -0.07
C LYS A 109 1.09 -11.62 -0.25
N ILE A 110 -0.13 -11.46 0.26
CA ILE A 110 -1.19 -12.45 0.09
C ILE A 110 -1.62 -12.55 -1.37
N VAL A 111 -1.95 -11.41 -2.00
CA VAL A 111 -2.40 -11.38 -3.41
C VAL A 111 -1.33 -11.92 -4.35
N ALA A 112 -0.08 -11.51 -4.17
CA ALA A 112 1.03 -12.02 -4.97
C ALA A 112 1.28 -13.51 -4.72
N GLY A 113 1.08 -13.99 -3.49
CA GLY A 113 1.15 -15.40 -3.17
C GLY A 113 0.06 -16.23 -3.86
N TRP A 114 -1.17 -15.72 -3.92
CA TRP A 114 -2.27 -16.39 -4.64
C TRP A 114 -1.97 -16.53 -6.13
N LEU A 115 -1.43 -15.48 -6.76
CA LEU A 115 -1.00 -15.58 -8.15
C LEU A 115 0.16 -16.57 -8.31
N ALA A 116 1.11 -16.59 -7.36
CA ALA A 116 2.23 -17.52 -7.39
C ALA A 116 1.77 -18.99 -7.29
N ASP A 117 0.75 -19.28 -6.48
CA ASP A 117 0.15 -20.61 -6.41
C ASP A 117 -0.39 -21.05 -7.78
N ILE A 118 -1.15 -20.18 -8.47
CA ILE A 118 -1.70 -20.49 -9.80
C ILE A 118 -0.59 -20.68 -10.85
N ILE A 119 0.46 -19.84 -10.83
CA ILE A 119 1.62 -19.97 -11.72
C ILE A 119 2.29 -21.34 -11.55
N ILE A 120 2.48 -21.78 -10.30
CA ILE A 120 3.08 -23.09 -9.97
C ILE A 120 2.15 -24.23 -10.42
N GLU A 121 0.85 -24.14 -10.14
CA GLU A 121 -0.14 -25.15 -10.54
C GLU A 121 -0.20 -25.32 -12.07
N ASP A 122 -0.06 -24.23 -12.82
CA ASP A 122 -0.02 -24.23 -14.29
C ASP A 122 1.35 -24.65 -14.87
N ASN A 123 2.34 -24.95 -14.03
CA ASN A 123 3.73 -25.23 -14.42
C ASN A 123 4.36 -24.12 -15.29
N ASN A 124 3.96 -22.87 -15.09
CA ASN A 124 4.49 -21.74 -15.84
C ASN A 124 5.85 -21.32 -15.26
N THR A 125 6.92 -21.59 -16.01
CA THR A 125 8.31 -21.28 -15.61
C THR A 125 8.79 -19.91 -16.07
N VAL A 126 7.93 -19.14 -16.76
CA VAL A 126 8.29 -17.86 -17.36
C VAL A 126 7.78 -16.68 -16.54
N MET A 127 6.58 -16.80 -15.97
CA MET A 127 5.94 -15.71 -15.22
C MET A 127 6.33 -15.74 -13.74
N GLU A 128 6.58 -14.57 -13.17
CA GLU A 128 6.89 -14.38 -11.76
C GLU A 128 5.90 -13.41 -11.10
N SER A 129 5.52 -13.72 -9.86
CA SER A 129 4.67 -12.87 -9.02
C SER A 129 5.50 -12.23 -7.90
N CYS A 130 5.56 -10.90 -7.91
CA CYS A 130 6.47 -10.09 -7.10
C CYS A 130 5.72 -9.04 -6.27
N VAL A 131 6.28 -8.68 -5.12
CA VAL A 131 5.82 -7.57 -4.27
C VAL A 131 6.91 -6.51 -4.19
N MET A 132 6.57 -5.27 -4.54
CA MET A 132 7.49 -4.15 -4.40
C MET A 132 7.65 -3.76 -2.93
N ILE A 133 8.86 -3.91 -2.39
CA ILE A 133 9.19 -3.57 -1.01
C ILE A 133 9.00 -2.07 -0.76
N GLY A 134 8.47 -1.71 0.41
CA GLY A 134 8.20 -0.33 0.82
C GLY A 134 6.94 0.27 0.21
N GLY A 135 6.41 -0.31 -0.88
CA GLY A 135 5.19 0.14 -1.53
C GLY A 135 5.32 1.55 -2.05
N ILE A 136 4.18 2.20 -2.30
CA ILE A 136 4.18 3.58 -2.80
C ILE A 136 4.69 4.59 -1.75
N HIS A 137 4.62 4.30 -0.46
CA HIS A 137 5.21 5.13 0.59
C HIS A 137 6.74 5.14 0.48
N GLY A 138 7.36 3.96 0.30
CA GLY A 138 8.80 3.85 0.09
C GLY A 138 9.26 4.44 -1.26
N TRP A 139 8.37 4.42 -2.25
CA TRP A 139 8.56 5.10 -3.53
C TRP A 139 8.57 6.62 -3.38
N VAL A 140 7.53 7.19 -2.77
CA VAL A 140 7.41 8.65 -2.58
C VAL A 140 8.50 9.17 -1.64
N ALA A 141 8.78 8.47 -0.54
CA ALA A 141 9.86 8.85 0.39
C ALA A 141 11.25 8.83 -0.26
N ALA A 142 11.42 8.14 -1.39
CA ALA A 142 12.65 8.15 -2.16
C ALA A 142 12.93 9.49 -2.85
N GLY A 143 11.87 10.23 -3.21
CA GLY A 143 11.93 11.49 -3.94
C GLY A 143 12.60 11.38 -5.33
N GLY A 144 12.93 12.54 -5.91
CA GLY A 144 13.72 12.65 -7.13
C GLY A 144 13.19 11.81 -8.29
N LYS A 145 14.06 10.99 -8.89
CA LYS A 145 13.77 10.15 -10.07
C LYS A 145 12.57 9.20 -9.92
N TYR A 146 12.14 8.90 -8.69
CA TYR A 146 10.95 8.10 -8.45
C TYR A 146 9.67 8.94 -8.63
N MET A 147 9.71 10.22 -8.29
CA MET A 147 8.59 11.15 -8.45
C MET A 147 8.29 11.48 -9.91
N ASP A 148 9.28 11.41 -10.79
CA ASP A 148 9.12 11.58 -12.23
C ASP A 148 8.17 10.53 -12.85
N TRP A 149 8.02 9.39 -12.16
CA TRP A 149 7.13 8.29 -12.55
C TRP A 149 5.80 8.32 -11.78
N MET A 150 5.44 9.42 -11.12
CA MET A 150 4.15 9.55 -10.42
C MET A 150 3.15 10.32 -11.28
N ILE A 151 1.95 9.75 -11.46
CA ILE A 151 0.83 10.42 -12.13
C ILE A 151 -0.29 10.71 -11.13
N GLU A 152 -1.05 11.78 -11.39
CA GLU A 152 -2.16 12.26 -10.54
C GLU A 152 -1.74 12.54 -9.09
N PHE A 153 -0.46 12.90 -8.89
CA PHE A 153 0.16 13.12 -7.60
C PHE A 153 0.02 14.56 -7.13
N ASP A 154 -0.44 14.73 -5.90
CA ASP A 154 -0.47 16.00 -5.18
C ASP A 154 0.35 15.86 -3.88
N GLU A 155 1.49 16.56 -3.83
CA GLU A 155 2.48 16.48 -2.76
C GLU A 155 1.90 16.81 -1.38
N ARG A 156 0.89 17.68 -1.33
CA ARG A 156 0.21 18.10 -0.09
C ARG A 156 -0.43 16.94 0.67
N PHE A 157 -0.76 15.85 -0.01
CA PHE A 157 -1.33 14.65 0.60
C PHE A 157 -0.27 13.70 1.20
N TRP A 158 1.01 14.00 0.99
CA TRP A 158 2.16 13.25 1.47
C TRP A 158 2.96 13.99 2.54
N GLU A 159 2.75 15.31 2.68
CA GLU A 159 3.24 16.08 3.81
C GLU A 159 2.68 15.53 5.13
N LYS A 160 3.56 15.37 6.13
CA LYS A 160 3.10 15.08 7.50
C LYS A 160 2.25 16.27 7.95
N GLN A 161 1.03 16.00 8.40
CA GLN A 161 0.28 17.00 9.16
C GLN A 161 1.16 17.44 10.34
N PRO A 162 1.27 18.76 10.62
CA PRO A 162 2.01 19.20 11.79
C PRO A 162 1.43 18.51 13.03
N GLU A 163 2.32 17.99 13.89
CA GLU A 163 1.89 17.43 15.16
C GLU A 163 1.12 18.53 15.92
N PRO A 164 -0.03 18.22 16.54
CA PRO A 164 -0.74 19.21 17.34
C PRO A 164 0.22 19.72 18.42
N GLU A 165 0.32 21.04 18.55
CA GLU A 165 1.13 21.65 19.61
C GLU A 165 0.70 21.07 20.96
N PRO A 166 1.65 20.71 21.85
CA PRO A 166 1.30 20.17 23.15
C PRO A 166 0.40 21.17 23.88
N GLU A 167 -0.76 20.71 24.34
CA GLU A 167 -1.67 21.54 25.13
C GLU A 167 -0.91 22.11 26.34
N PRO A 168 -1.07 23.41 26.64
CA PRO A 168 -0.39 24.03 27.77
C PRO A 168 -0.76 23.27 29.05
N GLU A 169 0.25 22.91 29.84
CA GLU A 169 0.04 22.24 31.12
C GLU A 169 -0.97 23.02 31.97
N PRO A 170 -1.95 22.35 32.60
CA PRO A 170 -2.95 23.05 33.39
C PRO A 170 -2.27 23.81 34.53
N GLU A 171 -2.46 25.13 34.55
CA GLU A 171 -1.95 26.01 35.59
C GLU A 171 -2.30 25.45 36.98
N ALA A 172 -1.27 25.24 37.79
CA ALA A 172 -1.42 24.78 39.16
C ALA A 172 -2.26 25.82 39.94
N LYS A 173 -3.47 25.42 40.32
CA LYS A 173 -4.29 26.22 41.22
C LYS A 173 -3.57 26.34 42.56
N GLU A 174 -3.21 27.55 42.94
CA GLU A 174 -2.71 27.85 44.29
C GLU A 174 -3.73 27.36 45.33
N ASP A 175 -3.28 26.44 46.19
CA ASP A 175 -4.04 25.94 47.33
C ASP A 175 -4.26 27.08 48.33
N GLY A 176 -5.48 27.60 48.33
CA GLY A 176 -5.96 28.59 49.29
C GLY A 176 -5.97 28.03 50.71
N GLY A 177 -4.88 28.27 51.43
CA GLY A 177 -4.86 28.59 52.87
C GLY A 177 -5.73 27.73 53.80
N ARG A 178 -5.18 26.61 54.28
CA ARG A 178 -5.76 25.85 55.40
C ARG A 178 -5.64 26.63 56.72
N GLY A 179 -6.75 27.26 57.12
CA GLY A 179 -6.89 27.95 58.41
C GLY A 179 -6.56 27.06 59.62
N LYS A 180 -5.71 27.57 60.51
CA LYS A 180 -5.34 26.95 61.78
C LYS A 180 -6.58 26.88 62.70
N ARG A 181 -7.09 25.68 62.96
CA ARG A 181 -8.07 25.45 64.04
C ARG A 181 -7.31 25.35 65.37
N LYS A 182 -7.58 26.28 66.30
CA LYS A 182 -7.15 26.20 67.69
C LYS A 182 -7.92 25.06 68.37
N CYS A 183 -7.21 24.04 68.84
CA CYS A 183 -7.73 23.09 69.80
C CYS A 183 -7.87 23.80 71.15
N GLN A 184 -9.07 23.80 71.73
CA GLN A 184 -9.29 24.24 73.09
C GLN A 184 -9.80 23.03 73.87
N CYS A 185 -8.92 22.45 74.67
CA CYS A 185 -9.27 21.42 75.66
C CYS A 185 -10.11 22.07 76.76
N ILE A 186 -11.26 21.48 77.07
CA ILE A 186 -12.02 21.76 78.29
C ILE A 186 -12.06 20.46 79.09
N CYS A 187 -11.45 20.48 80.27
CA CYS A 187 -11.65 19.48 81.32
C CYS A 187 -12.92 19.82 82.10
N MET A 188 -13.80 18.85 82.31
CA MET A 188 -14.65 18.67 83.49
C MET A 188 -15.02 17.20 83.61
#